data_AF-A0A8J7VWD5-F1
#
_entry.id   AF-A0A8J7VWD5-F1
#
_cell.length_a   1.000
_cell.length_b   1.000
_cell.length_c   1.000
_cell.angle_alpha   90.00
_cell.angle_beta   90.00
_cell.angle_gamma   90.00
#
_symmetry.space_group_name_H-M   'P 1'
#
loop_
_entity.id
_entity.type
_entity.pdbx_description
1 polymer ?
#
loop_
_entity_poly.entity_id
_entity_poly.type
_entity_poly.pdbx_seq_one_letter_code
_entity_poly.pdbx_strand_id
1 'polypeptide(L)'
;MQIRTDTTGRRGRLALALAIMGMIAGCSNQEAPTEATAPASDAGAPQAGPATPPPPPSTEERTAQAEGAVEAAAESLAGQSPEALLENARTARGEQRLYAPSGDNAVEYYLALREKAPEDPAVSGALADLFPYVLIAAEQHIARNDLVEAERLYMLMQRMDAEAPALDRIGQSITRAQTAAERRAEEEARRVAQAEAQQAQQAQQQVQARQSEEAARLQEQLAEARRQAEAAQAEAARLEEERAAAVARARELAAQQASEQSASGGSAPAAAPTRRAPEIVSAPPPRYPPEALRAGTTGEVTVEFTVQPDGSVAQARVVSSRPSRIFDREALSAVRDWRFENTEEPITLRRTIAFQP
;
A
#
# COMPACT_ATOMS: atom_id res chain seq x y z
N MET A 1 55.37 39.36 -8.99
CA MET A 1 55.22 38.65 -7.70
C MET A 1 54.32 37.44 -7.99
N GLN A 2 54.86 36.24 -8.26
CA GLN A 2 55.46 35.30 -7.29
C GLN A 2 54.52 35.12 -6.08
N ILE A 3 53.94 33.96 -5.74
CA ILE A 3 54.32 32.55 -5.93
C ILE A 3 53.03 31.70 -5.96
N ARG A 4 52.93 30.78 -6.92
CA ARG A 4 52.12 29.54 -6.83
C ARG A 4 52.99 28.47 -6.17
N THR A 5 52.46 27.75 -5.19
CA THR A 5 52.98 26.43 -4.80
C THR A 5 51.84 25.42 -4.86
N ASP A 6 51.90 24.60 -5.91
CA ASP A 6 51.36 23.25 -5.96
C ASP A 6 52.12 22.32 -5.00
N THR A 7 51.67 21.06 -4.93
CA THR A 7 52.42 19.82 -4.58
C THR A 7 52.10 19.27 -3.19
N THR A 8 51.73 18.01 -2.89
CA THR A 8 51.36 16.78 -3.60
C THR A 8 51.06 15.76 -2.49
N GLY A 9 50.13 14.81 -2.72
CA GLY A 9 50.46 13.41 -2.45
C GLY A 9 49.60 12.59 -1.47
N ARG A 10 48.90 11.62 -2.10
CA ARG A 10 48.73 10.21 -1.70
C ARG A 10 47.76 9.90 -0.55
N ARG A 11 46.55 9.37 -0.80
CA ARG A 11 46.15 8.01 -1.27
C ARG A 11 46.61 6.85 -0.38
N GLY A 12 45.61 6.15 0.18
CA GLY A 12 45.65 4.73 0.57
C GLY A 12 45.62 4.48 2.08
N ARG A 13 44.89 3.53 2.66
CA ARG A 13 44.15 2.36 2.16
C ARG A 13 43.18 1.89 3.25
N LEU A 14 42.06 1.27 2.83
CA LEU A 14 41.25 0.36 3.63
C LEU A 14 42.10 -0.70 4.32
N ALA A 15 41.74 -1.08 5.55
CA ALA A 15 42.03 -2.40 6.09
C ALA A 15 40.86 -2.88 6.96
N LEU A 16 40.04 -3.71 6.33
CA LEU A 16 39.10 -4.66 6.90
C LEU A 16 39.87 -5.69 7.73
N ALA A 17 39.55 -5.88 9.01
CA ALA A 17 40.07 -6.98 9.83
C ALA A 17 38.92 -7.94 10.16
N LEU A 18 38.76 -8.92 9.28
CA LEU A 18 37.92 -10.11 9.44
C LEU A 18 38.87 -11.24 9.82
N ALA A 19 38.68 -11.85 10.99
CA ALA A 19 39.38 -13.07 11.38
C ALA A 19 38.35 -14.13 11.77
N ILE A 20 38.11 -15.04 10.83
CA ILE A 20 37.43 -16.32 10.99
C ILE A 20 38.50 -17.34 11.35
N MET A 21 38.22 -18.27 12.29
CA MET A 21 38.23 -19.72 12.06
C MET A 21 38.36 -20.50 13.37
N GLY A 22 37.48 -21.50 13.55
CA GLY A 22 37.53 -22.48 14.62
C GLY A 22 36.36 -23.47 14.56
N MET A 23 36.20 -24.20 13.45
CA MET A 23 35.36 -25.39 13.39
C MET A 23 36.11 -26.58 14.00
N ILE A 24 35.47 -27.30 14.92
CA ILE A 24 35.72 -28.72 15.14
C ILE A 24 34.41 -29.46 14.87
N ALA A 25 34.51 -30.45 13.99
CA ALA A 25 33.48 -31.35 13.55
C ALA A 25 33.03 -32.30 14.68
N GLY A 26 31.73 -32.62 14.69
CA GLY A 26 31.12 -33.65 15.51
C GLY A 26 29.82 -34.14 14.85
N CYS A 27 29.99 -35.13 13.98
CA CYS A 27 29.03 -35.99 13.27
C CYS A 27 27.67 -36.17 13.99
N SER A 28 26.56 -35.75 13.36
CA SER A 28 25.62 -36.60 12.60
C SER A 28 24.79 -37.58 13.45
N ASN A 29 23.48 -37.35 13.55
CA ASN A 29 22.58 -38.38 13.05
C ASN A 29 21.29 -37.78 12.48
N GLN A 30 20.95 -38.30 11.32
CA GLN A 30 19.94 -37.91 10.36
C GLN A 30 18.71 -38.77 10.59
N GLU A 31 17.51 -38.19 10.68
CA GLU A 31 16.27 -38.87 10.30
C GLU A 31 15.22 -37.82 9.91
N ALA A 32 14.69 -37.97 8.70
CA ALA A 32 13.56 -37.28 8.11
C ALA A 32 12.94 -38.27 7.08
N PRO A 33 11.76 -38.06 6.47
CA PRO A 33 10.62 -37.21 6.83
C PRO A 33 9.26 -37.98 6.73
N THR A 34 8.15 -37.40 7.21
CA THR A 34 6.82 -37.59 6.56
C THR A 34 5.95 -36.34 6.70
N GLU A 35 5.71 -35.76 5.54
CA GLU A 35 4.60 -34.94 5.02
C GLU A 35 3.46 -34.44 5.91
N ALA A 36 3.18 -33.15 5.67
CA ALA A 36 1.86 -32.54 5.42
C ALA A 36 0.85 -32.49 6.57
N THR A 37 0.60 -31.26 7.05
CA THR A 37 -0.59 -30.47 6.66
C THR A 37 -0.60 -29.17 7.48
N ALA A 38 -0.52 -28.03 6.78
CA ALA A 38 -0.93 -26.75 7.34
C ALA A 38 -2.46 -26.72 7.50
N PRO A 39 -2.98 -25.93 8.43
CA PRO A 39 -3.51 -24.67 7.92
C PRO A 39 -2.98 -23.46 8.68
N ALA A 40 -2.86 -22.39 7.91
CA ALA A 40 -2.66 -21.04 8.40
C ALA A 40 -3.72 -20.68 9.44
N SER A 41 -3.26 -20.23 10.61
CA SER A 41 -4.01 -19.29 11.43
C SER A 41 -3.28 -17.97 11.35
N ASP A 42 -3.84 -17.10 10.52
CA ASP A 42 -3.64 -15.67 10.53
C ASP A 42 -4.02 -15.13 11.92
N ALA A 43 -3.04 -14.96 12.78
CA ALA A 43 -3.14 -14.14 13.97
C ALA A 43 -2.10 -13.06 13.79
N GLY A 44 -2.50 -11.97 13.13
CA GLY A 44 -1.76 -10.72 13.11
C GLY A 44 -1.41 -10.33 14.54
N ALA A 45 -0.19 -10.66 14.95
CA ALA A 45 0.43 -10.02 16.08
C ALA A 45 0.44 -8.52 15.76
N PRO A 46 -0.19 -7.66 16.58
CA PRO A 46 -0.05 -6.23 16.37
C PRO A 46 1.45 -5.96 16.46
N GLN A 47 2.03 -5.49 15.35
CA GLN A 47 3.34 -4.87 15.40
C GLN A 47 3.21 -3.75 16.43
N ALA A 48 3.78 -3.98 17.61
CA ALA A 48 3.96 -2.94 18.59
C ALA A 48 4.80 -1.87 17.88
N GLY A 49 4.13 -0.79 17.46
CA GLY A 49 4.82 0.44 17.11
C GLY A 49 5.74 0.83 18.26
N PRO A 50 6.74 1.70 18.02
CA PRO A 50 7.64 2.13 19.08
C PRO A 50 6.81 2.57 20.28
N ALA A 51 6.79 1.74 21.32
CA ALA A 51 5.96 1.97 22.48
C ALA A 51 6.51 3.23 23.11
N THR A 52 5.74 4.32 23.06
CA THR A 52 6.04 5.51 23.82
C THR A 52 6.27 5.04 25.25
N PRO A 53 7.44 5.28 25.86
CA PRO A 53 7.66 4.88 27.23
C PRO A 53 6.53 5.48 28.06
N PRO A 54 5.93 4.71 29.00
CA PRO A 54 4.87 5.22 29.83
C PRO A 54 5.35 6.50 30.52
N PRO A 55 4.48 7.51 30.65
CA PRO A 55 4.87 8.75 31.33
C PRO A 55 5.42 8.42 32.71
N PRO A 56 6.47 9.12 33.19
CA PRO A 56 6.93 8.94 34.55
C PRO A 56 5.76 9.16 35.52
N PRO A 57 5.71 8.44 36.65
CA PRO A 57 4.64 8.61 37.62
C PRO A 57 4.52 10.09 38.01
N SER A 58 3.31 10.55 38.22
CA SER A 58 3.01 11.91 38.66
C SER A 58 3.55 12.13 40.08
N THR A 59 3.69 13.39 40.49
CA THR A 59 4.12 13.70 41.86
C THR A 59 3.17 13.08 42.89
N GLU A 60 1.85 13.19 42.69
CA GLU A 60 0.85 12.54 43.55
C GLU A 60 1.00 11.01 43.62
N GLU A 61 1.29 10.36 42.49
CA GLU A 61 1.46 8.91 42.43
C GLU A 61 2.74 8.47 43.15
N ARG A 62 3.83 9.26 43.07
CA ARG A 62 5.07 8.99 43.81
C ARG A 62 4.87 9.16 45.31
N THR A 63 4.24 10.25 45.73
CA THR A 63 3.92 10.50 47.14
C THR A 63 3.06 9.37 47.69
N ALA A 64 2.00 8.97 46.99
CA ALA A 64 1.13 7.87 47.41
C ALA A 64 1.86 6.52 47.49
N GLN A 65 2.79 6.23 46.56
CA GLN A 65 3.63 5.02 46.62
C GLN A 65 4.57 5.04 47.82
N ALA A 66 5.21 6.18 48.10
CA ALA A 66 6.09 6.35 49.24
C ALA A 66 5.32 6.24 50.56
N GLU A 67 4.18 6.93 50.68
CA GLU A 67 3.28 6.86 51.84
C GLU A 67 2.79 5.43 52.09
N GLY A 68 2.28 4.76 51.05
CA GLY A 68 1.81 3.38 51.14
C GLY A 68 2.91 2.41 51.58
N ALA A 69 4.16 2.62 51.15
CA ALA A 69 5.30 1.81 51.61
C ALA A 69 5.59 2.04 53.11
N VAL A 70 5.58 3.29 53.57
CA VAL A 70 5.79 3.63 54.99
C VAL A 70 4.66 3.07 55.87
N GLU A 71 3.41 3.16 55.42
CA GLU A 71 2.23 2.68 56.13
C GLU A 71 2.22 1.14 56.22
N ALA A 72 2.44 0.45 55.10
CA ALA A 72 2.52 -1.00 55.08
C ALA A 72 3.64 -1.54 55.99
N ALA A 73 4.80 -0.87 56.00
CA ALA A 73 5.88 -1.20 56.92
C ALA A 73 5.46 -1.00 58.38
N ALA A 74 4.87 0.16 58.72
CA ALA A 74 4.39 0.45 60.07
C ALA A 74 3.34 -0.58 60.53
N GLU A 75 2.39 -0.95 59.68
CA GLU A 75 1.35 -1.94 59.98
C GLU A 75 1.95 -3.32 60.28
N SER A 76 2.93 -3.75 59.47
CA SER A 76 3.63 -5.03 59.69
C SER A 76 4.39 -5.10 61.02
N LEU A 77 4.86 -3.94 61.50
CA LEU A 77 5.64 -3.81 62.74
C LEU A 77 4.75 -3.58 63.96
N ALA A 78 3.56 -2.99 63.80
CA ALA A 78 2.66 -2.62 64.89
C ALA A 78 2.26 -3.79 65.79
N GLY A 79 2.15 -5.00 65.22
CA GLY A 79 1.78 -6.22 65.94
C GLY A 79 2.88 -6.83 66.83
N GLN A 80 4.13 -6.37 66.74
CA GLN A 80 5.26 -6.93 67.48
C GLN A 80 5.36 -6.38 68.92
N SER A 81 5.97 -7.16 69.83
CA SER A 81 6.23 -6.70 71.21
C SER A 81 7.39 -5.70 71.24
N PRO A 82 7.45 -4.80 72.25
CA PRO A 82 8.57 -3.87 72.40
C PRO A 82 9.93 -4.58 72.50
N GLU A 83 10.02 -5.71 73.19
CA GLU A 83 11.27 -6.46 73.34
C GLU A 83 11.75 -7.02 72.00
N ALA A 84 10.82 -7.60 71.21
CA ALA A 84 11.11 -8.11 69.88
C ALA A 84 11.54 -7.00 68.92
N LEU A 85 10.86 -5.84 68.95
CA LEU A 85 11.23 -4.69 68.13
C LEU A 85 12.64 -4.18 68.46
N LEU A 86 13.04 -4.15 69.74
CA LEU A 86 14.37 -3.73 70.15
C LEU A 86 15.46 -4.72 69.74
N GLU A 87 15.20 -6.02 69.87
CA GLU A 87 16.11 -7.07 69.40
C GLU A 87 16.30 -7.00 67.87
N ASN A 88 15.20 -6.86 67.13
CA ASN A 88 15.21 -6.70 65.68
C ASN A 88 15.93 -5.40 65.27
N ALA A 89 15.70 -4.28 65.95
CA ALA A 89 16.38 -3.01 65.68
C ALA A 89 17.91 -3.13 65.85
N ARG A 90 18.37 -3.79 66.91
CA ARG A 90 19.80 -4.01 67.18
C ARG A 90 20.43 -4.95 66.15
N THR A 91 19.71 -6.00 65.79
CA THR A 91 20.12 -6.97 64.76
C THR A 91 20.27 -6.27 63.41
N ALA A 92 19.22 -5.56 62.96
CA ALA A 92 19.23 -4.79 61.72
C ALA A 92 20.36 -3.75 61.71
N ARG A 93 20.62 -3.06 62.84
CA ARG A 93 21.74 -2.10 62.95
C ARG A 93 23.10 -2.79 62.85
N GLY A 94 23.28 -3.95 63.48
CA GLY A 94 24.50 -4.76 63.39
C GLY A 94 24.77 -5.29 61.98
N GLU A 95 23.70 -5.59 61.25
CA GLU A 95 23.73 -6.06 59.85
C GLU A 95 23.72 -4.91 58.83
N GLN A 96 23.85 -3.66 59.28
CA GLN A 96 23.83 -2.45 58.46
C GLN A 96 22.55 -2.23 57.64
N ARG A 97 21.44 -2.89 57.98
CA ARG A 97 20.09 -2.58 57.46
C ARG A 97 19.54 -1.35 58.16
N LEU A 98 20.11 -0.18 57.85
CA LEU A 98 19.81 1.05 58.57
C LEU A 98 18.43 1.61 58.21
N TYR A 99 18.14 1.75 56.91
CA TYR A 99 16.91 2.35 56.39
C TYR A 99 16.25 1.52 55.27
N ALA A 100 16.92 0.46 54.80
CA ALA A 100 16.45 -0.43 53.75
C ALA A 100 16.78 -1.89 54.11
N PRO A 101 15.97 -2.87 53.66
CA PRO A 101 14.70 -2.73 52.94
C PRO A 101 13.57 -2.21 53.83
N SER A 102 12.47 -1.74 53.24
CA SER A 102 11.29 -1.32 53.99
C SER A 102 10.65 -2.50 54.72
N GLY A 103 10.17 -2.29 55.94
CA GLY A 103 9.62 -3.29 56.87
C GLY A 103 10.66 -4.04 57.70
N ASP A 104 11.95 -4.02 57.32
CA ASP A 104 13.03 -4.76 57.99
C ASP A 104 14.32 -3.93 58.03
N ASN A 105 14.26 -2.81 58.74
CA ASN A 105 15.41 -1.93 58.96
C ASN A 105 15.38 -1.28 60.34
N ALA A 106 16.55 -0.88 60.82
CA ALA A 106 16.75 -0.32 62.16
C ALA A 106 15.89 0.93 62.42
N VAL A 107 15.79 1.84 61.45
CA VAL A 107 14.99 3.08 61.57
C VAL A 107 13.52 2.75 61.84
N GLU A 108 12.89 1.91 61.02
CA GLU A 108 11.47 1.59 61.16
C GLU A 108 11.18 0.79 62.44
N TYR A 109 12.08 -0.10 62.88
CA TYR A 109 11.95 -0.76 64.19
C TYR A 109 12.00 0.24 65.35
N TYR A 110 12.94 1.20 65.35
CA TYR A 110 13.00 2.23 66.40
C TYR A 110 11.82 3.21 66.33
N LEU A 111 11.29 3.51 65.15
CA LEU A 111 10.08 4.32 65.00
C LEU A 111 8.86 3.60 65.59
N ALA A 112 8.70 2.29 65.31
CA ALA A 112 7.65 1.46 65.89
C ALA A 112 7.78 1.34 67.42
N LEU A 113 9.01 1.27 67.94
CA LEU A 113 9.27 1.33 69.39
C LEU A 113 8.83 2.64 70.01
N ARG A 114 9.13 3.77 69.36
CA ARG A 114 8.75 5.10 69.86
C ARG A 114 7.24 5.28 69.92
N GLU A 115 6.47 4.66 69.02
CA GLU A 115 5.01 4.67 69.09
C GLU A 115 4.47 3.95 70.35
N LYS A 116 5.17 2.90 70.81
CA LYS A 116 4.82 2.15 72.04
C LYS A 116 5.39 2.79 73.31
N ALA A 117 6.56 3.43 73.21
CA ALA A 117 7.27 4.09 74.30
C ALA A 117 7.81 5.48 73.87
N PRO A 118 6.97 6.53 73.82
CA PRO A 118 7.34 7.84 73.28
C PRO A 118 8.45 8.56 74.04
N GLU A 119 8.60 8.27 75.33
CA GLU A 119 9.51 8.96 76.25
C GLU A 119 10.80 8.16 76.52
N ASP A 120 11.11 7.10 75.74
CA ASP A 120 12.35 6.33 75.93
C ASP A 120 13.57 7.08 75.34
N PRO A 121 14.51 7.58 76.18
CA PRO A 121 15.68 8.30 75.70
C PRO A 121 16.63 7.43 74.87
N ALA A 122 16.63 6.11 75.06
CA ALA A 122 17.46 5.21 74.27
C ALA A 122 16.98 5.11 72.82
N VAL A 123 15.66 5.11 72.61
CA VAL A 123 15.05 5.10 71.27
C VAL A 123 15.29 6.42 70.56
N SER A 124 15.05 7.54 71.24
CA SER A 124 15.33 8.88 70.69
C SER A 124 16.80 9.07 70.33
N GLY A 125 17.73 8.61 71.19
CA GLY A 125 19.17 8.63 70.88
C GLY A 125 19.53 7.77 69.66
N ALA A 126 18.97 6.56 69.55
CA ALA A 126 19.21 5.70 68.40
C ALA A 126 18.70 6.30 67.08
N LEU A 127 17.54 6.95 67.09
CA LEU A 127 17.01 7.65 65.91
C LEU A 127 17.89 8.85 65.52
N ALA A 128 18.37 9.62 66.50
CA ALA A 128 19.30 10.72 66.26
C ALA A 128 20.63 10.24 65.64
N ASP A 129 21.17 9.11 66.10
CA ASP A 129 22.38 8.49 65.54
C ASP A 129 22.18 8.00 64.09
N LEU A 130 20.97 7.54 63.76
CA LEU A 130 20.64 7.01 62.44
C LEU A 130 20.33 8.12 61.42
N PHE A 131 19.89 9.31 61.87
CA PHE A 131 19.45 10.40 61.01
C PHE A 131 20.46 10.79 59.91
N PRO A 132 21.77 10.97 60.19
CA PRO A 132 22.74 11.33 59.16
C PRO A 132 22.84 10.29 58.04
N TYR A 133 22.65 9.00 58.34
CA TYR A 133 22.71 7.94 57.34
C TYR A 133 21.49 7.96 56.42
N VAL A 134 20.30 8.21 56.96
CA VAL A 134 19.06 8.36 56.18
C VAL A 134 19.14 9.60 55.29
N LEU A 135 19.70 10.70 55.81
CA LEU A 135 19.91 11.92 55.04
C LEU A 135 20.81 11.70 53.83
N ILE A 136 21.97 11.06 54.03
CA ILE A 136 22.91 10.76 52.93
C ILE A 136 22.24 9.84 51.89
N ALA A 137 21.47 8.85 52.36
CA ALA A 137 20.73 7.96 51.46
C ALA A 137 19.71 8.75 50.62
N ALA A 138 18.92 9.63 51.23
CA ALA A 138 17.96 10.46 50.52
C ALA A 138 18.65 11.30 49.43
N GLU A 139 19.77 11.95 49.74
CA GLU A 139 20.56 12.71 48.76
C GLU A 139 21.04 11.83 47.59
N GLN A 140 21.51 10.61 47.87
CA GLN A 140 21.94 9.66 46.84
C GLN A 140 20.78 9.17 45.96
N HIS A 141 19.60 8.95 46.51
CA HIS A 141 18.41 8.57 45.74
C HIS A 141 17.92 9.72 44.85
N ILE A 142 17.95 10.96 45.36
CA ILE A 142 17.69 12.17 44.54
C ILE A 142 18.68 12.27 43.38
N ALA A 143 19.98 12.08 43.66
CA ALA A 143 21.03 12.15 42.63
C ALA A 143 20.87 11.08 41.54
N ARG A 144 20.37 9.88 41.90
CA ARG A 144 20.05 8.79 40.97
C ARG A 144 18.66 8.89 40.34
N ASN A 145 17.92 9.96 40.63
CA ASN A 145 16.55 10.20 40.16
C ASN A 145 15.54 9.11 40.61
N ASP A 146 15.84 8.44 41.72
CA ASP A 146 14.94 7.51 42.40
C ASP A 146 14.11 8.30 43.42
N LEU A 147 13.12 9.02 42.90
CA LEU A 147 12.37 10.00 43.66
C LEU A 147 11.35 9.35 44.62
N VAL A 148 10.88 8.15 44.32
CA VAL A 148 9.96 7.40 45.19
C VAL A 148 10.68 7.04 46.49
N GLU A 149 11.89 6.48 46.39
CA GLU A 149 12.67 6.13 47.58
C GLU A 149 13.17 7.37 48.33
N ALA A 150 13.56 8.43 47.62
CA ALA A 150 13.91 9.70 48.27
C ALA A 150 12.77 10.29 49.10
N GLU A 151 11.53 10.21 48.59
CA GLU A 151 10.32 10.69 49.25
C GLU A 151 9.95 9.82 50.46
N ARG A 152 10.12 8.49 50.35
CA ARG A 152 10.00 7.56 51.50
C ARG A 152 10.98 7.90 52.62
N LEU A 153 12.25 8.11 52.28
CA LEU A 153 13.30 8.47 53.24
C LEU A 153 13.05 9.86 53.86
N TYR A 154 12.50 10.82 53.10
CA TYR A 154 12.05 12.11 53.62
C TYR A 154 10.98 11.96 54.71
N MET A 155 9.95 11.14 54.47
CA MET A 155 8.92 10.85 55.48
C MET A 155 9.49 10.14 56.70
N LEU A 156 10.42 9.20 56.52
CA LEU A 156 11.11 8.56 57.64
C LEU A 156 11.88 9.59 58.48
N MET A 157 12.65 10.48 57.85
CA MET A 157 13.35 11.55 58.56
C MET A 157 12.39 12.48 59.30
N GLN A 158 11.25 12.84 58.70
CA GLN A 158 10.23 13.65 59.35
C GLN A 158 9.65 12.96 60.58
N ARG A 159 9.44 11.64 60.51
CA ARG A 159 9.08 10.84 61.68
C ARG A 159 10.22 10.87 62.69
N MET A 160 11.48 10.64 62.31
CA MET A 160 12.61 10.60 63.23
C MET A 160 12.77 11.89 64.03
N ASP A 161 12.80 13.03 63.33
CA ASP A 161 12.88 14.37 63.91
C ASP A 161 12.22 15.38 62.97
N ALA A 162 11.03 15.86 63.34
CA ALA A 162 10.24 16.80 62.53
C ALA A 162 10.82 18.22 62.50
N GLU A 163 11.69 18.59 63.45
CA GLU A 163 12.28 19.92 63.56
C GLU A 163 13.67 20.01 62.89
N ALA A 164 14.17 18.90 62.34
CA ALA A 164 15.49 18.84 61.73
C ALA A 164 15.62 19.82 60.54
N PRO A 165 16.59 20.75 60.54
CA PRO A 165 16.76 21.74 59.47
C PRO A 165 17.14 21.12 58.11
N ALA A 166 17.55 19.85 58.10
CA ALA A 166 17.80 19.12 56.86
C ALA A 166 16.52 18.81 56.08
N LEU A 167 15.36 18.72 56.73
CA LEU A 167 14.09 18.40 56.08
C LEU A 167 13.70 19.44 55.04
N ASP A 168 13.76 20.73 55.37
CA ASP A 168 13.44 21.80 54.41
C ASP A 168 14.34 21.73 53.17
N ARG A 169 15.65 21.54 53.39
CA ARG A 169 16.62 21.40 52.28
C ARG A 169 16.31 20.20 51.39
N ILE A 170 16.00 19.05 51.99
CA ILE A 170 15.70 17.81 51.26
C ILE A 170 14.35 17.89 50.55
N GLY A 171 13.31 18.42 51.18
CA GLY A 171 12.01 18.63 50.53
C GLY A 171 12.13 19.54 49.30
N GLN A 172 12.93 20.61 49.39
CA GLN A 172 13.22 21.47 48.25
C GLN A 172 14.04 20.77 47.16
N SER A 173 15.01 19.91 47.51
CA SER A 173 15.80 19.18 46.50
C SER A 173 14.97 18.11 45.79
N ILE A 174 14.07 17.41 46.50
CA ILE A 174 13.09 16.49 45.91
C ILE A 174 12.19 17.24 44.92
N THR A 175 11.59 18.37 45.35
CA THR A 175 10.72 19.19 44.49
C THR A 175 11.45 19.64 43.22
N ARG A 176 12.69 20.15 43.34
CA ARG A 176 13.50 20.55 42.18
C ARG A 176 13.80 19.37 41.26
N ALA A 177 14.11 18.20 41.81
CA ALA A 177 14.38 17.00 41.04
C ALA A 177 13.12 16.48 40.32
N GLN A 178 11.95 16.55 40.96
CA GLN A 178 10.65 16.24 40.35
C GLN A 178 10.37 17.15 39.14
N THR A 179 10.43 18.48 39.32
CA THR A 179 10.24 19.43 38.22
C THR A 179 11.28 19.26 37.10
N ALA A 180 12.52 18.87 37.43
CA ALA A 180 13.53 18.58 36.42
C ALA A 180 13.27 17.25 35.69
N ALA A 181 12.71 16.24 36.35
CA ALA A 181 12.30 14.99 35.71
C ALA A 181 11.12 15.21 34.76
N GLU A 182 10.11 15.98 35.17
CA GLU A 182 8.95 16.33 34.34
C GLU A 182 9.36 17.09 33.08
N ARG A 183 10.21 18.12 33.21
CA ARG A 183 10.73 18.85 32.04
C ARG A 183 11.51 17.95 31.08
N ARG A 184 12.34 17.04 31.58
CA ARG A 184 13.08 16.09 30.74
C ARG A 184 12.13 15.16 30.00
N ALA A 185 11.09 14.68 30.65
CA ALA A 185 10.06 13.84 30.03
C ALA A 185 9.29 14.60 28.94
N GLU A 186 8.92 15.86 29.18
CA GLU A 186 8.29 16.72 28.17
C GLU A 186 9.22 16.98 26.98
N GLU A 187 10.50 17.26 27.23
CA GLU A 187 11.51 17.47 26.18
C GLU A 187 11.72 16.22 25.33
N GLU A 188 11.80 15.04 25.96
CA GLU A 188 11.90 13.77 25.27
C GLU A 188 10.65 13.47 24.45
N ALA A 189 9.46 13.68 25.01
CA ALA A 189 8.19 13.53 24.30
C ALA A 189 8.11 14.45 23.08
N ARG A 190 8.51 15.73 23.23
CA ARG A 190 8.59 16.68 22.12
C ARG A 190 9.60 16.22 21.06
N ARG A 191 10.75 15.69 21.47
CA ARG A 191 11.77 15.19 20.55
C ARG A 191 11.27 13.98 19.76
N VAL A 192 10.60 13.04 20.40
CA VAL A 192 9.98 11.88 19.76
C VAL A 192 8.91 12.33 18.77
N ALA A 193 7.99 13.20 19.20
CA ALA A 193 6.93 13.74 18.33
C ALA A 193 7.50 14.51 17.13
N GLN A 194 8.57 15.29 17.32
CA GLN A 194 9.26 15.98 16.24
C GLN A 194 9.93 15.01 15.26
N ALA A 195 10.57 13.95 15.76
CA ALA A 195 11.20 12.92 14.93
C ALA A 195 10.14 12.17 14.09
N GLU A 196 9.02 11.80 14.71
CA GLU A 196 7.89 11.16 14.01
C GLU A 196 7.28 12.09 12.96
N ALA A 197 7.07 13.37 13.28
CA ALA A 197 6.58 14.35 12.33
C ALA A 197 7.54 14.55 11.14
N GLN A 198 8.86 14.60 11.40
CA GLN A 198 9.88 14.68 10.34
C GLN A 198 9.88 13.43 9.46
N GLN A 199 9.78 12.24 10.05
CA GLN A 199 9.68 10.98 9.30
C GLN A 199 8.41 10.94 8.44
N ALA A 200 7.26 11.36 8.99
CA ALA A 200 6.01 11.43 8.25
C ALA A 200 6.10 12.41 7.07
N GLN A 201 6.71 13.58 7.27
CA GLN A 201 6.95 14.55 6.19
C GLN A 201 7.87 13.99 5.10
N GLN A 202 8.97 13.32 5.48
CA GLN A 202 9.86 12.68 4.51
C GLN A 202 9.16 11.56 3.74
N ALA A 203 8.35 10.74 4.39
CA ALA A 203 7.57 9.70 3.73
C ALA A 203 6.58 10.29 2.72
N GLN A 204 5.88 11.38 3.08
CA GLN A 204 4.99 12.09 2.16
C GLN A 204 5.75 12.67 0.96
N GLN A 205 6.92 13.28 1.19
CA GLN A 205 7.77 13.78 0.11
C GLN A 205 8.23 12.66 -0.83
N GLN A 206 8.59 11.49 -0.30
CA GLN A 206 8.96 10.33 -1.12
C GLN A 206 7.78 9.83 -1.96
N VAL A 207 6.57 9.78 -1.39
CA VAL A 207 5.36 9.41 -2.14
C VAL A 207 5.09 10.42 -3.26
N GLN A 208 5.17 11.72 -2.97
CA GLN A 208 4.99 12.77 -3.99
C GLN A 208 6.06 12.71 -5.08
N ALA A 209 7.31 12.44 -4.72
CA ALA A 209 8.40 12.27 -5.68
C ALA A 209 8.18 11.05 -6.59
N ARG A 210 7.72 9.91 -6.04
CA ARG A 210 7.37 8.74 -6.85
C ARG A 210 6.21 9.04 -7.79
N GLN A 211 5.18 9.73 -7.31
CA GLN A 211 4.03 10.11 -8.14
C GLN A 211 4.44 11.08 -9.26
N SER A 212 5.35 12.03 -9.00
CA SER A 212 5.83 12.95 -10.03
C SER A 212 6.73 12.25 -11.06
N GLU A 213 7.57 11.32 -10.63
CA GLU A 213 8.37 10.48 -11.54
C GLU A 213 7.47 9.60 -12.41
N GLU A 214 6.45 8.95 -11.84
CA GLU A 214 5.48 8.15 -12.59
C GLU A 214 4.69 9.00 -13.59
N ALA A 215 4.22 10.18 -13.17
CA ALA A 215 3.54 11.12 -14.06
C ALA A 215 4.45 11.61 -15.20
N ALA A 216 5.72 11.88 -14.93
CA ALA A 216 6.70 12.27 -15.94
C ALA A 216 6.95 11.13 -16.95
N ARG A 217 7.10 9.88 -16.48
CA ARG A 217 7.23 8.71 -17.36
C ARG A 217 6.00 8.52 -18.25
N LEU A 218 4.80 8.68 -17.71
CA LEU A 218 3.57 8.60 -18.49
C LEU A 218 3.48 9.71 -19.54
N GLN A 219 3.87 10.95 -19.18
CA GLN A 219 3.91 12.06 -20.13
C GLN A 219 4.92 11.81 -21.27
N GLU A 220 6.10 11.26 -20.96
CA GLU A 220 7.10 10.90 -21.97
C GLU A 220 6.59 9.81 -22.90
N GLN A 221 5.97 8.75 -22.38
CA GLN A 221 5.35 7.69 -23.17
C GLN A 221 4.24 8.23 -24.08
N LEU A 222 3.38 9.12 -23.58
CA LEU A 222 2.35 9.77 -24.38
C LEU A 222 2.96 10.67 -25.47
N ALA A 223 4.02 11.40 -25.17
CA ALA A 223 4.73 12.24 -26.14
C ALA A 223 5.43 11.40 -27.22
N GLU A 224 6.00 10.25 -26.87
CA GLU A 224 6.56 9.29 -27.83
C GLU A 224 5.47 8.67 -28.71
N ALA A 225 4.36 8.20 -28.12
CA ALA A 225 3.23 7.66 -28.86
C ALA A 225 2.65 8.68 -29.84
N ARG A 226 2.54 9.95 -29.41
CA ARG A 226 2.12 11.04 -30.28
C ARG A 226 3.10 11.28 -31.43
N ARG A 227 4.41 11.33 -31.16
CA ARG A 227 5.44 11.47 -32.21
C ARG A 227 5.39 10.31 -33.21
N GLN A 228 5.19 9.09 -32.74
CA GLN A 228 5.06 7.91 -33.60
C GLN A 228 3.79 7.98 -34.47
N ALA A 229 2.66 8.40 -33.89
CA ALA A 229 1.42 8.59 -34.64
C ALA A 229 1.55 9.68 -35.72
N GLU A 230 2.15 10.82 -35.38
CA GLU A 230 2.44 11.91 -36.34
C GLU A 230 3.38 11.43 -37.46
N ALA A 231 4.42 10.66 -37.13
CA ALA A 231 5.33 10.07 -38.12
C ALA A 231 4.62 9.06 -39.05
N ALA A 232 3.78 8.18 -38.49
CA ALA A 232 3.00 7.21 -39.26
C ALA A 232 1.99 7.90 -40.18
N GLN A 233 1.35 8.98 -39.72
CA GLN A 233 0.47 9.81 -40.56
C GLN A 233 1.25 10.47 -41.70
N ALA A 234 2.45 10.99 -41.44
CA ALA A 234 3.29 11.58 -42.47
C ALA A 234 3.79 10.54 -43.49
N GLU A 235 4.09 9.32 -43.07
CA GLU A 235 4.43 8.22 -43.97
C GLU A 235 3.22 7.78 -44.82
N ALA A 236 2.05 7.64 -44.21
CA ALA A 236 0.82 7.32 -44.93
C ALA A 236 0.49 8.39 -45.98
N ALA A 237 0.59 9.68 -45.63
CA ALA A 237 0.39 10.78 -46.56
C ALA A 237 1.39 10.75 -47.73
N ARG A 238 2.67 10.43 -47.47
CA ARG A 238 3.68 10.26 -48.52
C ARG A 238 3.36 9.10 -49.46
N LEU A 239 2.92 7.97 -48.92
CA LEU A 239 2.52 6.81 -49.73
C LEU A 239 1.27 7.10 -50.57
N GLU A 240 0.31 7.87 -50.04
CA GLU A 240 -0.86 8.32 -50.79
C GLU A 240 -0.48 9.27 -51.92
N GLU A 241 0.42 10.23 -51.67
CA GLU A 241 0.96 11.13 -52.69
C GLU A 241 1.70 10.37 -53.79
N GLU A 242 2.54 9.39 -53.44
CA GLU A 242 3.25 8.54 -54.40
C GLU A 242 2.28 7.70 -55.24
N ARG A 243 1.25 7.11 -54.61
CA ARG A 243 0.18 6.38 -55.32
C ARG A 243 -0.58 7.29 -56.27
N ALA A 244 -0.93 8.50 -55.84
CA ALA A 244 -1.61 9.48 -56.69
C ALA A 244 -0.75 9.87 -57.90
N ALA A 245 0.55 10.13 -57.68
CA ALA A 245 1.52 10.40 -58.74
C ALA A 245 1.70 9.20 -59.69
N ALA A 246 1.68 7.97 -59.17
CA ALA A 246 1.73 6.75 -60.00
C ALA A 246 0.48 6.58 -60.85
N VAL A 247 -0.72 6.80 -60.30
CA VAL A 247 -2.00 6.77 -61.04
C VAL A 247 -2.03 7.86 -62.13
N ALA A 248 -1.57 9.07 -61.83
CA ALA A 248 -1.47 10.15 -62.81
C ALA A 248 -0.54 9.78 -63.97
N ARG A 249 0.67 9.28 -63.68
CA ARG A 249 1.61 8.78 -64.70
C ARG A 249 1.03 7.64 -65.54
N ALA A 250 0.34 6.68 -64.91
CA ALA A 250 -0.30 5.58 -65.63
C ALA A 250 -1.41 6.06 -66.58
N ARG A 251 -2.23 7.04 -66.17
CA ARG A 251 -3.24 7.66 -67.04
C ARG A 251 -2.62 8.37 -68.23
N GLU A 252 -1.51 9.08 -68.02
CA GLU A 252 -0.80 9.78 -69.09
C GLU A 252 -0.22 8.79 -70.11
N LEU A 253 0.44 7.72 -69.64
CA LEU A 253 0.94 6.64 -70.50
C LEU A 253 -0.19 5.95 -71.28
N ALA A 254 -1.33 5.66 -70.64
CA ALA A 254 -2.49 5.05 -71.31
C ALA A 254 -3.10 5.98 -72.37
N ALA A 255 -3.15 7.29 -72.12
CA ALA A 255 -3.61 8.28 -73.09
C ALA A 255 -2.68 8.36 -74.31
N GLN A 256 -1.35 8.31 -74.10
CA GLN A 256 -0.37 8.23 -75.18
C GLN A 256 -0.56 6.96 -76.03
N GLN A 257 -0.67 5.79 -75.40
CA GLN A 257 -0.92 4.52 -76.12
C GLN A 257 -2.25 4.51 -76.88
N ALA A 258 -3.33 5.05 -76.32
CA ALA A 258 -4.62 5.15 -77.00
C ALA A 258 -4.54 6.06 -78.25
N SER A 259 -3.71 7.12 -78.22
CA SER A 259 -3.46 7.97 -79.38
C SER A 259 -2.63 7.26 -80.46
N GLU A 260 -1.68 6.40 -80.08
CA GLU A 260 -0.89 5.56 -81.01
C GLU A 260 -1.71 4.41 -81.62
N GLN A 261 -2.61 3.78 -80.84
CA GLN A 261 -3.57 2.78 -81.34
C GLN A 261 -4.64 3.40 -82.25
N SER A 262 -4.98 4.68 -82.07
CA SER A 262 -5.86 5.39 -83.01
C SER A 262 -5.16 5.74 -84.34
N ALA A 263 -3.82 5.70 -84.38
CA ALA A 263 -3.00 5.91 -85.58
C ALA A 263 -2.66 4.59 -86.33
N SER A 264 -2.93 3.43 -85.73
CA SER A 264 -2.83 2.11 -86.37
C SER A 264 -4.22 1.48 -86.47
N GLY A 265 -4.83 1.57 -87.67
CA GLY A 265 -6.20 1.15 -87.92
C GLY A 265 -6.50 -0.29 -87.48
N GLY A 266 -7.58 -0.46 -86.73
CA GLY A 266 -8.04 -1.79 -86.29
C GLY A 266 -9.36 -1.75 -85.51
N SER A 267 -10.45 -1.74 -86.25
CA SER A 267 -11.87 -1.97 -85.91
C SER A 267 -12.25 -2.35 -84.47
N ALA A 268 -13.18 -1.56 -83.89
CA ALA A 268 -14.00 -1.94 -82.75
C ALA A 268 -14.92 -3.13 -83.10
N PRO A 269 -15.05 -4.17 -82.26
CA PRO A 269 -16.19 -5.06 -82.33
C PRO A 269 -17.40 -4.41 -81.65
N ALA A 270 -18.51 -4.58 -82.35
CA ALA A 270 -19.81 -3.97 -82.13
C ALA A 270 -20.49 -4.40 -80.81
N ALA A 271 -21.38 -3.50 -80.39
CA ALA A 271 -22.37 -3.65 -79.35
C ALA A 271 -23.06 -5.03 -79.37
N ALA A 272 -23.12 -5.66 -78.20
CA ALA A 272 -24.06 -6.73 -77.92
C ALA A 272 -25.49 -6.16 -77.87
N PRO A 273 -26.50 -6.84 -78.44
CA PRO A 273 -27.88 -6.38 -78.39
C PRO A 273 -28.42 -6.49 -76.96
N THR A 274 -28.86 -5.37 -76.40
CA THR A 274 -29.72 -5.33 -75.21
C THR A 274 -31.06 -5.97 -75.57
N ARG A 275 -31.19 -7.29 -75.38
CA ARG A 275 -32.50 -7.96 -75.36
C ARG A 275 -33.36 -7.24 -74.32
N ARG A 276 -34.52 -6.76 -74.76
CA ARG A 276 -35.53 -6.14 -73.91
C ARG A 276 -35.90 -7.13 -72.80
N ALA A 277 -35.64 -6.77 -71.55
CA ALA A 277 -36.02 -7.60 -70.41
C ALA A 277 -37.56 -7.67 -70.35
N PRO A 278 -38.16 -8.86 -70.20
CA PRO A 278 -39.61 -9.02 -70.15
C PRO A 278 -40.19 -8.28 -68.93
N GLU A 279 -41.36 -7.68 -69.11
CA GLU A 279 -42.05 -6.93 -68.07
C GLU A 279 -42.68 -7.88 -67.03
N ILE A 280 -42.59 -7.51 -65.76
CA ILE A 280 -43.15 -8.30 -64.65
C ILE A 280 -44.66 -8.04 -64.62
N VAL A 281 -45.47 -9.08 -64.84
CA VAL A 281 -46.94 -9.00 -64.79
C VAL A 281 -47.44 -9.12 -63.35
N SER A 282 -46.80 -9.97 -62.55
CA SER A 282 -47.11 -10.09 -61.12
C SER A 282 -45.88 -10.53 -60.34
N ALA A 283 -45.49 -9.72 -59.34
CA ALA A 283 -44.45 -10.06 -58.37
C ALA A 283 -44.98 -9.87 -56.94
N PRO A 284 -45.67 -10.88 -56.39
CA PRO A 284 -45.99 -10.90 -54.97
C PRO A 284 -44.72 -10.75 -54.12
N PRO A 285 -44.73 -9.92 -53.06
CA PRO A 285 -43.59 -9.78 -52.18
C PRO A 285 -43.32 -11.10 -51.44
N PRO A 286 -42.05 -11.46 -51.20
CA PRO A 286 -41.72 -12.65 -50.44
C PRO A 286 -42.23 -12.56 -49.01
N ARG A 287 -42.63 -13.70 -48.44
CA ARG A 287 -42.95 -13.76 -47.02
C ARG A 287 -41.68 -13.55 -46.20
N TYR A 288 -41.80 -12.75 -45.15
CA TYR A 288 -40.68 -12.46 -44.27
C TYR A 288 -40.53 -13.57 -43.20
N PRO A 289 -39.35 -14.17 -43.00
CA PRO A 289 -39.15 -15.20 -41.99
C PRO A 289 -39.44 -14.68 -40.57
N PRO A 290 -40.25 -15.38 -39.74
CA PRO A 290 -40.61 -14.91 -38.39
C PRO A 290 -39.41 -14.83 -37.43
N GLU A 291 -38.33 -15.57 -37.72
CA GLU A 291 -37.07 -15.49 -36.98
C GLU A 291 -36.32 -14.19 -37.26
N ALA A 292 -36.23 -13.80 -38.54
CA ALA A 292 -35.62 -12.53 -38.94
C ALA A 292 -36.46 -11.33 -38.46
N LEU A 293 -37.79 -11.47 -38.38
CA LEU A 293 -38.69 -10.37 -38.01
C LEU A 293 -38.52 -10.03 -36.54
N ARG A 294 -38.42 -11.06 -35.68
CA ARG A 294 -38.09 -10.90 -34.26
C ARG A 294 -36.71 -10.30 -34.03
N ALA A 295 -35.78 -10.50 -34.96
CA ALA A 295 -34.41 -10.01 -34.88
C ALA A 295 -34.17 -8.68 -35.64
N GLY A 296 -35.20 -8.11 -36.29
CA GLY A 296 -35.10 -6.87 -37.08
C GLY A 296 -34.04 -6.92 -38.19
N THR A 297 -33.72 -8.10 -38.73
CA THR A 297 -32.54 -8.30 -39.59
C THR A 297 -32.86 -8.01 -41.06
N THR A 298 -32.30 -6.98 -41.67
CA THR A 298 -32.47 -6.75 -43.12
C THR A 298 -31.57 -7.65 -43.96
N GLY A 299 -31.95 -7.90 -45.21
CA GLY A 299 -31.13 -8.69 -46.12
C GLY A 299 -31.48 -8.52 -47.59
N GLU A 300 -30.57 -8.93 -48.46
CA GLU A 300 -30.76 -8.97 -49.90
C GLU A 300 -30.40 -10.36 -50.45
N VAL A 301 -31.25 -10.88 -51.33
CA VAL A 301 -31.03 -12.16 -52.03
C VAL A 301 -31.10 -11.92 -53.52
N THR A 302 -30.04 -12.26 -54.24
CA THR A 302 -30.03 -12.30 -55.69
C THR A 302 -30.33 -13.69 -56.20
N VAL A 303 -31.45 -13.84 -56.90
CA VAL A 303 -31.93 -15.10 -57.51
C VAL A 303 -31.77 -15.01 -59.03
N GLU A 304 -31.36 -16.11 -59.63
CA GLU A 304 -31.37 -16.31 -61.08
C GLU A 304 -32.41 -17.38 -61.43
N PHE A 305 -33.23 -17.10 -62.43
CA PHE A 305 -34.31 -17.97 -62.86
C PHE A 305 -34.57 -17.83 -64.36
N THR A 306 -35.21 -18.83 -64.95
CA THR A 306 -35.54 -18.87 -66.38
C THR A 306 -37.05 -18.71 -66.57
N VAL A 307 -37.47 -17.66 -67.28
CA VAL A 307 -38.87 -17.46 -67.67
C VAL A 307 -39.18 -18.36 -68.87
N GLN A 308 -40.23 -19.17 -68.77
CA GLN A 308 -40.71 -20.05 -69.84
C GLN A 308 -41.64 -19.32 -70.82
N PRO A 309 -41.86 -19.86 -72.03
CA PRO A 309 -42.74 -19.25 -73.02
C PRO A 309 -44.20 -19.11 -72.63
N ASP A 310 -44.63 -19.64 -71.49
CA ASP A 310 -45.98 -19.53 -70.90
C ASP A 310 -46.05 -18.45 -69.79
N GLY A 311 -44.97 -17.71 -69.57
CA GLY A 311 -44.85 -16.69 -68.52
C GLY A 311 -44.57 -17.24 -67.12
N SER A 312 -44.39 -18.56 -66.98
CA SER A 312 -44.03 -19.21 -65.71
C SER A 312 -42.52 -19.17 -65.45
N VAL A 313 -42.12 -19.27 -64.18
CA VAL A 313 -40.71 -19.27 -63.77
C VAL A 313 -40.23 -20.70 -63.51
N ALA A 314 -39.17 -21.10 -64.20
CA ALA A 314 -38.48 -22.37 -64.03
C ALA A 314 -37.01 -22.18 -63.63
N GLN A 315 -36.36 -23.24 -63.13
CA GLN A 315 -34.93 -23.27 -62.80
C GLN A 315 -34.42 -22.15 -61.87
N ALA A 316 -35.22 -21.73 -60.88
CA ALA A 316 -34.82 -20.72 -59.91
C ALA A 316 -33.70 -21.20 -58.96
N ARG A 317 -32.60 -20.45 -58.87
CA ARG A 317 -31.44 -20.69 -57.98
C ARG A 317 -30.90 -19.40 -57.37
N VAL A 318 -30.36 -19.48 -56.16
CA VAL A 318 -29.73 -18.33 -55.48
C VAL A 318 -28.30 -18.15 -55.98
N VAL A 319 -27.95 -16.94 -56.41
CA VAL A 319 -26.60 -16.57 -56.87
C VAL A 319 -25.80 -15.90 -55.75
N SER A 320 -26.47 -15.12 -54.90
CA SER A 320 -25.85 -14.43 -53.76
C SER A 320 -26.91 -14.13 -52.71
N SER A 321 -26.57 -14.25 -51.42
CA SER A 321 -27.44 -13.83 -50.32
C SER A 321 -26.66 -13.20 -49.18
N ARG A 322 -27.21 -12.12 -48.61
CA ARG A 322 -26.67 -11.42 -47.44
C ARG A 322 -27.81 -11.05 -46.50
N PRO A 323 -27.80 -11.48 -45.23
CA PRO A 323 -27.00 -12.55 -44.63
C PRO A 323 -27.29 -13.94 -45.26
N SER A 324 -26.26 -14.79 -45.33
CA SER A 324 -26.34 -16.09 -46.02
C SER A 324 -27.35 -17.04 -45.38
N ARG A 325 -28.13 -17.76 -46.19
CA ARG A 325 -29.07 -18.84 -45.79
C ARG A 325 -30.30 -18.45 -44.97
N ILE A 326 -30.45 -17.18 -44.58
CA ILE A 326 -31.60 -16.72 -43.78
C ILE A 326 -32.82 -16.48 -44.66
N PHE A 327 -32.63 -15.86 -45.83
CA PHE A 327 -33.70 -15.41 -46.72
C PHE A 327 -33.88 -16.28 -47.98
N ASP A 328 -32.98 -17.23 -48.21
CA ASP A 328 -32.88 -18.02 -49.45
C ASP A 328 -34.17 -18.81 -49.76
N ARG A 329 -34.77 -19.46 -48.75
CA ARG A 329 -35.98 -20.28 -48.92
C ARG A 329 -37.19 -19.44 -49.32
N GLU A 330 -37.39 -18.31 -48.65
CA GLU A 330 -38.54 -17.43 -48.91
C GLU A 330 -38.36 -16.68 -50.23
N ALA A 331 -37.13 -16.29 -50.57
CA ALA A 331 -36.79 -15.69 -51.86
C ALA A 331 -37.09 -16.65 -53.02
N LEU A 332 -36.68 -17.92 -52.94
CA LEU A 332 -36.96 -18.91 -53.97
C LEU A 332 -38.46 -19.23 -54.09
N SER A 333 -39.19 -19.25 -52.98
CA SER A 333 -40.64 -19.50 -52.99
C SER A 333 -41.39 -18.37 -53.67
N ALA A 334 -41.05 -17.11 -53.35
CA ALA A 334 -41.68 -15.94 -53.98
C ALA A 334 -41.41 -15.86 -55.49
N VAL A 335 -40.18 -16.15 -55.92
CA VAL A 335 -39.80 -16.13 -57.34
C VAL A 335 -40.56 -17.17 -58.16
N ARG A 336 -40.97 -18.31 -57.57
CA ARG A 336 -41.79 -19.32 -58.26
C ARG A 336 -43.22 -18.85 -58.51
N ASP A 337 -43.73 -17.95 -57.67
CA ASP A 337 -45.06 -17.38 -57.79
C ASP A 337 -45.09 -16.17 -58.73
N TRP A 338 -43.94 -15.69 -59.18
CA TRP A 338 -43.87 -14.61 -60.15
C TRP A 338 -44.43 -15.04 -61.51
N ARG A 339 -45.06 -14.07 -62.17
CA ARG A 339 -45.58 -14.21 -63.53
C ARG A 339 -44.99 -13.13 -64.40
N PHE A 340 -44.46 -13.54 -65.53
CA PHE A 340 -43.87 -12.68 -66.55
C PHE A 340 -44.75 -12.72 -67.79
N GLU A 341 -44.60 -11.72 -68.65
CA GLU A 341 -45.22 -11.74 -69.97
C GLU A 341 -44.75 -12.96 -70.78
N ASN A 342 -45.61 -13.45 -71.67
CA ASN A 342 -45.34 -14.59 -72.54
C ASN A 342 -44.11 -14.30 -73.40
N THR A 343 -43.02 -15.06 -73.25
CA THR A 343 -41.81 -14.89 -74.07
C THR A 343 -41.80 -15.89 -75.24
N GLU A 344 -41.23 -15.54 -76.39
CA GLU A 344 -41.12 -16.50 -77.51
C GLU A 344 -40.03 -17.56 -77.26
N GLU A 345 -39.01 -17.23 -76.47
CA GLU A 345 -37.91 -18.11 -76.06
C GLU A 345 -37.74 -18.08 -74.54
N PRO A 346 -37.21 -19.14 -73.91
CA PRO A 346 -36.90 -19.12 -72.48
C PRO A 346 -35.74 -18.16 -72.19
N ILE A 347 -35.96 -17.16 -71.33
CA ILE A 347 -34.97 -16.13 -70.98
C ILE A 347 -34.52 -16.31 -69.54
N THR A 348 -33.20 -16.39 -69.31
CA THR A 348 -32.63 -16.42 -67.96
C THR A 348 -32.40 -15.00 -67.45
N LEU A 349 -32.94 -14.69 -66.28
CA LEU A 349 -32.91 -13.38 -65.65
C LEU A 349 -32.35 -13.49 -64.24
N ARG A 350 -31.69 -12.42 -63.79
CA ARG A 350 -31.20 -12.27 -62.42
C ARG A 350 -31.90 -11.10 -61.74
N ARG A 351 -32.48 -11.32 -60.56
CA ARG A 351 -33.14 -10.27 -59.76
C ARG A 351 -32.69 -10.29 -58.31
N THR A 352 -32.52 -9.10 -57.75
CA THR A 352 -32.25 -8.89 -56.32
C THR A 352 -33.55 -8.57 -55.60
N ILE A 353 -33.80 -9.30 -54.51
CA ILE A 353 -34.95 -9.15 -53.63
C ILE A 353 -34.44 -8.63 -52.29
N ALA A 354 -34.95 -7.49 -51.86
CA ALA A 354 -34.64 -6.91 -50.55
C ALA A 354 -35.71 -7.33 -49.52
N PHE A 355 -35.26 -7.75 -48.35
CA PHE A 355 -36.08 -8.08 -47.18
C PHE A 355 -35.92 -6.97 -46.15
N GLN A 356 -37.02 -6.28 -45.88
CA GLN A 356 -37.12 -5.23 -44.86
C GLN A 356 -38.22 -5.63 -43.85
N PRO A 357 -37.95 -5.51 -42.53
CA PRO A 357 -38.86 -5.92 -41.46
C PRO A 357 -40.09 -5.04 -41.32
#